data_AF-A0A2K9FJQ5-F1
#
_entry.id   AF-A0A2K9FJQ5-F1
#
_cell.length_a   1.000
_cell.length_b   1.000
_cell.length_c   1.000
_cell.angle_alpha   90.00
_cell.angle_beta   90.00
_cell.angle_gamma   90.00
#
_symmetry.space_group_name_H-M   'P 1'
#
loop_
_entity.id
_entity.type
_entity.pdbx_description
1 polymer ?
#
loop_
_entity_poly.entity_id
_entity_poly.type
_entity_poly.pdbx_seq_one_letter_code
_entity_poly.pdbx_strand_id
1 'polypeptide(L)'
;MKTAPPSTPVTSQAPLSSQVTMTLAALAATGATPRPSGETVVEQTARIRRGIVAQLQSSTVVSGWELLWLALSPDNANLVYVALNTDGSNQIAVVVRGTVDNPADMLEDLDVGTLVTFSPAGSVEPLAVSAGAMAAFTQVAAARGAEGLAGDVTGAGPIPLMATVTEELAALLQNLPPSPQPTVYVIGHSLGGCVATMLAPYLQAWSWPGNPPQLALVTYAAPTAGGQGFADYVDSLPWAQYERHVNAYDLIPLAWSGLRTALDWYPSPGPAATDEVIALLLTIDGFRKGNVYVQPSANNPITVNPHYLTNDSALTNKTTADFLGQVAYQHANDTYLALLDAPALDAGPVVTGLSPTTGQGGTKIAITGTGFDTNTALDFGTVPCTNFTVDSATTITAYAPDGAGIADVRATNFLGTSPAAPAARFAYGPFAPVAITSISPARGRVDTKVTINGTGFTQNAKVLFRNHASAHVDHESSTTLTARAPRHLPTDPATVDIMIVTDTATSPTGPYDEFTYGD
;
A
#
# COMPACT_ATOMS: atom_id res chain seq x y z
N MET A 1 -31.82 43.17 -32.21
CA MET A 1 -30.56 42.43 -31.95
C MET A 1 -30.96 41.11 -31.30
N LYS A 2 -30.73 39.98 -31.99
CA LYS A 2 -30.93 38.64 -31.39
C LYS A 2 -29.83 38.44 -30.36
N THR A 3 -30.21 38.26 -29.11
CA THR A 3 -29.30 37.79 -28.05
C THR A 3 -28.83 36.39 -28.41
N ALA A 4 -27.50 36.19 -28.44
CA ALA A 4 -26.92 34.87 -28.59
C ALA A 4 -27.42 33.95 -27.46
N PRO A 5 -27.69 32.66 -27.74
CA PRO A 5 -28.02 31.73 -26.67
C PRO A 5 -26.80 31.55 -25.76
N PRO A 6 -27.00 31.29 -24.45
CA PRO A 6 -25.91 30.96 -23.55
C PRO A 6 -25.18 29.73 -24.12
N SER A 7 -23.87 29.82 -24.23
CA SER A 7 -23.03 28.68 -24.57
C SER A 7 -23.24 27.61 -23.51
N THR A 8 -23.95 26.54 -23.86
CA THR A 8 -23.88 25.28 -23.13
C THR A 8 -22.40 24.92 -22.97
N PRO A 9 -21.89 24.66 -21.76
CA PRO A 9 -20.57 24.07 -21.64
C PRO A 9 -20.68 22.74 -22.38
N VAL A 10 -19.91 22.58 -23.46
CA VAL A 10 -19.66 21.25 -23.99
C VAL A 10 -18.80 20.58 -22.92
N THR A 11 -19.43 19.83 -22.03
CA THR A 11 -18.74 18.97 -21.06
C THR A 11 -17.92 17.97 -21.86
N SER A 12 -16.61 18.19 -21.92
CA SER A 12 -15.74 17.41 -22.79
C SER A 12 -15.64 15.99 -22.24
N GLN A 13 -15.89 14.98 -23.06
CA GLN A 13 -15.52 13.58 -22.77
C GLN A 13 -14.07 13.30 -23.12
N ALA A 14 -13.16 14.24 -22.84
CA ALA A 14 -11.76 13.99 -23.01
C ALA A 14 -11.34 12.76 -22.16
N PRO A 15 -10.42 11.92 -22.65
CA PRO A 15 -9.79 10.88 -21.86
C PRO A 15 -9.30 11.44 -20.52
N LEU A 16 -9.46 10.67 -19.45
CA LEU A 16 -8.98 11.10 -18.13
C LEU A 16 -7.46 11.17 -18.13
N SER A 17 -6.92 12.20 -17.48
CA SER A 17 -5.48 12.30 -17.30
C SER A 17 -4.95 11.21 -16.36
N SER A 18 -3.66 10.91 -16.49
CA SER A 18 -2.96 9.98 -15.59
C SER A 18 -2.97 10.47 -14.14
N GLN A 19 -2.95 11.80 -13.93
CA GLN A 19 -3.11 12.40 -12.60
C GLN A 19 -4.45 12.02 -11.96
N VAL A 20 -5.57 12.20 -12.69
CA VAL A 20 -6.90 11.85 -12.18
C VAL A 20 -7.00 10.35 -11.89
N THR A 21 -6.60 9.51 -12.84
CA THR A 21 -6.76 8.05 -12.70
C THR A 21 -5.83 7.46 -11.64
N MET A 22 -4.59 7.94 -11.50
CA MET A 22 -3.71 7.50 -10.42
C MET A 22 -4.17 8.00 -9.05
N THR A 23 -4.68 9.24 -8.95
CA THR A 23 -5.28 9.73 -7.69
C THR A 23 -6.45 8.86 -7.28
N LEU A 24 -7.39 8.54 -8.20
CA LEU A 24 -8.48 7.62 -7.92
C LEU A 24 -7.98 6.22 -7.50
N ALA A 25 -6.98 5.67 -8.19
CA ALA A 25 -6.37 4.39 -7.83
C ALA A 25 -5.78 4.40 -6.39
N ALA A 26 -5.06 5.45 -6.04
CA ALA A 26 -4.41 5.59 -4.73
C ALA A 26 -5.43 5.71 -3.58
N LEU A 27 -6.58 6.36 -3.81
CA LEU A 27 -7.67 6.42 -2.82
C LEU A 27 -8.19 5.05 -2.42
N ALA A 28 -8.05 4.03 -3.26
CA ALA A 28 -8.51 2.68 -2.94
C ALA A 28 -7.73 2.04 -1.76
N ALA A 29 -6.53 2.53 -1.44
CA ALA A 29 -5.73 2.09 -0.29
C ALA A 29 -6.18 2.72 1.05
N THR A 30 -7.08 3.70 1.01
CA THR A 30 -7.60 4.39 2.20
C THR A 30 -8.21 3.39 3.18
N GLY A 31 -7.79 3.45 4.45
CA GLY A 31 -8.35 2.62 5.52
C GLY A 31 -8.10 1.11 5.36
N ALA A 32 -7.20 0.69 4.46
CA ALA A 32 -6.98 -0.72 4.15
C ALA A 32 -6.52 -1.55 5.36
N THR A 33 -5.68 -0.95 6.22
CA THR A 33 -5.21 -1.60 7.45
C THR A 33 -6.32 -1.62 8.49
N PRO A 34 -6.70 -2.80 9.02
CA PRO A 34 -7.71 -2.89 10.06
C PRO A 34 -7.27 -2.26 11.39
N ARG A 35 -8.25 -2.06 12.27
CA ARG A 35 -7.98 -1.72 13.66
C ARG A 35 -7.35 -2.90 14.41
N PRO A 36 -6.25 -2.72 15.17
CA PRO A 36 -5.60 -3.81 15.90
C PRO A 36 -6.48 -4.51 16.94
N SER A 37 -7.43 -3.79 17.55
CA SER A 37 -8.44 -4.37 18.45
C SER A 37 -9.56 -5.13 17.72
N GLY A 38 -9.50 -5.20 16.38
CA GLY A 38 -10.55 -5.70 15.52
C GLY A 38 -11.57 -4.63 15.13
N GLU A 39 -12.16 -4.82 13.95
CA GLU A 39 -13.35 -4.15 13.44
C GLU A 39 -14.09 -5.14 12.53
N THR A 40 -15.41 -5.05 12.50
CA THR A 40 -16.22 -5.82 11.55
C THR A 40 -16.02 -5.27 10.13
N VAL A 41 -16.28 -6.10 9.11
CA VAL A 41 -16.25 -5.67 7.70
C VAL A 41 -17.13 -4.44 7.47
N VAL A 42 -18.29 -4.35 8.14
CA VAL A 42 -19.20 -3.20 8.03
C VAL A 42 -18.58 -1.93 8.63
N GLU A 43 -17.98 -2.02 9.83
CA GLU A 43 -17.30 -0.89 10.47
C GLU A 43 -16.11 -0.41 9.64
N GLN A 44 -15.30 -1.34 9.14
CA GLN A 44 -14.18 -1.01 8.26
C GLN A 44 -14.66 -0.37 6.96
N THR A 45 -15.70 -0.92 6.34
CA THR A 45 -16.28 -0.35 5.11
C THR A 45 -16.79 1.08 5.35
N ALA A 46 -17.44 1.34 6.49
CA ALA A 46 -17.87 2.69 6.88
C ALA A 46 -16.69 3.66 7.01
N ARG A 47 -15.60 3.18 7.64
CA ARG A 47 -14.37 3.93 7.86
C ARG A 47 -13.67 4.28 6.54
N ILE A 48 -13.51 3.29 5.66
CA ILE A 48 -12.94 3.48 4.32
C ILE A 48 -13.77 4.47 3.51
N ARG A 49 -15.11 4.31 3.51
CA ARG A 49 -16.03 5.22 2.81
C ARG A 49 -15.84 6.67 3.27
N ARG A 50 -15.77 6.91 4.59
CA ARG A 50 -15.51 8.25 5.15
C ARG A 50 -14.19 8.82 4.66
N GLY A 51 -13.12 8.01 4.68
CA GLY A 51 -11.80 8.44 4.23
C GLY A 51 -11.74 8.76 2.74
N ILE A 52 -12.36 7.95 1.89
CA ILE A 52 -12.41 8.20 0.44
C ILE A 52 -13.21 9.47 0.15
N VAL A 53 -14.39 9.65 0.75
CA VAL A 53 -15.20 10.87 0.57
C VAL A 53 -14.44 12.12 1.00
N ALA A 54 -13.76 12.08 2.15
CA ALA A 54 -12.97 13.20 2.64
C ALA A 54 -11.85 13.58 1.66
N GLN A 55 -11.13 12.60 1.12
CA GLN A 55 -10.03 12.85 0.18
C GLN A 55 -10.50 13.26 -1.21
N LEU A 56 -11.65 12.75 -1.67
CA LEU A 56 -12.29 13.24 -2.89
C LEU A 56 -12.58 14.74 -2.75
N GLN A 57 -13.13 15.16 -1.61
CA GLN A 57 -13.47 16.57 -1.35
C GLN A 57 -12.25 17.48 -1.15
N SER A 58 -11.16 16.98 -0.56
CA SER A 58 -9.95 17.77 -0.31
C SER A 58 -8.99 17.87 -1.50
N SER A 59 -9.07 16.93 -2.44
CA SER A 59 -8.18 16.87 -3.61
C SER A 59 -8.43 17.97 -4.63
N THR A 60 -7.37 18.59 -5.16
CA THR A 60 -7.47 19.55 -6.26
C THR A 60 -7.65 18.91 -7.63
N VAL A 61 -7.46 17.59 -7.76
CA VAL A 61 -7.53 16.86 -9.04
C VAL A 61 -8.83 16.07 -9.17
N VAL A 62 -9.39 15.58 -8.05
CA VAL A 62 -10.60 14.74 -8.06
C VAL A 62 -11.78 15.31 -7.27
N SER A 63 -11.78 16.60 -6.92
CA SER A 63 -12.91 17.27 -6.23
C SER A 63 -14.24 17.24 -6.97
N GLY A 64 -14.22 16.97 -8.28
CA GLY A 64 -15.43 16.80 -9.10
C GLY A 64 -16.06 15.39 -9.00
N TRP A 65 -15.45 14.46 -8.26
CA TRP A 65 -15.91 13.07 -8.19
C TRP A 65 -16.68 12.80 -6.90
N GLU A 66 -17.78 12.07 -7.01
CA GLU A 66 -18.60 11.62 -5.88
C GLU A 66 -18.55 10.09 -5.76
N LEU A 67 -18.28 9.58 -4.56
CA LEU A 67 -18.34 8.15 -4.26
C LEU A 67 -19.80 7.69 -4.17
N LEU A 68 -20.19 6.75 -5.02
CA LEU A 68 -21.56 6.22 -5.08
C LEU A 68 -21.71 4.86 -4.37
N TRP A 69 -20.73 3.98 -4.54
CA TRP A 69 -20.80 2.61 -4.06
C TRP A 69 -19.42 2.08 -3.69
N LEU A 70 -19.36 1.17 -2.73
CA LEU A 70 -18.13 0.53 -2.28
C LEU A 70 -18.43 -0.85 -1.70
N ALA A 71 -17.59 -1.83 -2.04
CA ALA A 71 -17.62 -3.15 -1.43
C ALA A 71 -16.22 -3.62 -1.03
N LEU A 72 -16.17 -4.30 0.11
CA LEU A 72 -14.99 -4.93 0.68
C LEU A 72 -15.17 -6.45 0.60
N SER A 73 -14.12 -7.17 0.18
CA SER A 73 -14.16 -8.63 0.22
C SER A 73 -14.28 -9.12 1.67
N PRO A 74 -14.86 -10.30 1.93
CA PRO A 74 -15.09 -10.79 3.29
C PRO A 74 -13.84 -10.91 4.17
N ASP A 75 -12.68 -11.15 3.55
CA ASP A 75 -11.36 -11.23 4.18
C ASP A 75 -10.62 -9.88 4.23
N ASN A 76 -11.23 -8.79 3.76
CA ASN A 76 -10.60 -7.48 3.55
C ASN A 76 -9.34 -7.54 2.66
N ALA A 77 -9.16 -8.59 1.84
CA ALA A 77 -8.03 -8.67 0.91
C ALA A 77 -8.24 -7.77 -0.32
N ASN A 78 -9.47 -7.58 -0.79
CA ASN A 78 -9.79 -6.82 -1.99
C ASN A 78 -10.90 -5.78 -1.75
N LEU A 79 -10.88 -4.69 -2.51
CA LEU A 79 -11.91 -3.65 -2.47
C LEU A 79 -12.25 -3.21 -3.90
N VAL A 80 -13.50 -2.85 -4.12
CA VAL A 80 -13.93 -2.13 -5.33
C VAL A 80 -14.85 -1.00 -4.95
N TYR A 81 -14.69 0.15 -5.60
CA TYR A 81 -15.59 1.28 -5.44
C TYR A 81 -16.00 1.88 -6.79
N VAL A 82 -17.17 2.53 -6.80
CA VAL A 82 -17.71 3.25 -7.96
C VAL A 82 -17.84 4.73 -7.60
N ALA A 83 -17.24 5.60 -8.41
CA ALA A 83 -17.38 7.04 -8.29
C ALA A 83 -17.87 7.66 -9.62
N LEU A 84 -18.62 8.75 -9.53
CA LEU A 84 -19.17 9.48 -10.67
C LEU A 84 -18.58 10.88 -10.73
N ASN A 85 -18.14 11.30 -11.92
CA ASN A 85 -17.78 12.69 -12.16
C ASN A 85 -19.06 13.55 -12.27
N THR A 86 -19.16 14.55 -11.39
CA THR A 86 -20.33 15.42 -11.21
C THR A 86 -20.38 16.59 -12.21
N ASP A 87 -19.38 16.72 -13.08
CA ASP A 87 -19.32 17.79 -14.08
C ASP A 87 -20.34 17.63 -15.23
N GLY A 88 -21.04 16.50 -15.31
CA GLY A 88 -21.99 16.19 -16.39
C GLY A 88 -21.37 15.50 -17.62
N SER A 89 -20.14 14.99 -17.51
CA SER A 89 -19.44 14.22 -18.54
C SER A 89 -19.90 12.75 -18.65
N ASN A 90 -20.70 12.27 -17.69
CA ASN A 90 -21.09 10.87 -17.52
C ASN A 90 -19.89 9.92 -17.43
N GLN A 91 -18.77 10.39 -16.87
CA GLN A 91 -17.60 9.57 -16.59
C GLN A 91 -17.74 8.89 -15.23
N ILE A 92 -17.55 7.58 -15.21
CA ILE A 92 -17.67 6.71 -14.04
C ILE A 92 -16.32 6.05 -13.82
N ALA A 93 -15.85 5.99 -12.58
CA ALA A 93 -14.64 5.27 -12.20
C ALA A 93 -15.05 4.03 -11.40
N VAL A 94 -14.62 2.86 -11.87
CA VAL A 94 -14.66 1.59 -11.16
C VAL A 94 -13.24 1.29 -10.72
N VAL A 95 -12.95 1.47 -9.44
CA VAL A 95 -11.58 1.40 -8.94
C VAL A 95 -11.40 0.17 -8.08
N VAL A 96 -10.34 -0.59 -8.38
CA VAL A 96 -10.05 -1.86 -7.73
C VAL A 96 -8.77 -1.76 -6.90
N ARG A 97 -8.84 -2.25 -5.68
CA ARG A 97 -7.71 -2.46 -4.77
C ARG A 97 -7.51 -3.97 -4.56
N GLY A 98 -6.27 -4.41 -4.68
CA GLY A 98 -5.87 -5.74 -4.23
C GLY A 98 -5.44 -5.75 -2.76
N THR A 99 -4.77 -6.83 -2.34
CA THR A 99 -4.12 -6.96 -1.03
C THR A 99 -3.13 -5.82 -0.80
N VAL A 100 -3.10 -5.30 0.43
CA VAL A 100 -2.20 -4.22 0.86
C VAL A 100 -1.24 -4.79 1.90
N ASP A 101 -0.34 -5.66 1.43
CA ASP A 101 0.71 -6.30 2.24
C ASP A 101 2.10 -6.00 1.65
N ASN A 102 3.15 -6.63 2.19
CA ASN A 102 4.51 -6.48 1.66
C ASN A 102 4.58 -7.01 0.21
N PRO A 103 5.28 -6.32 -0.72
CA PRO A 103 5.58 -6.81 -2.07
C PRO A 103 5.92 -8.30 -2.19
N ALA A 104 6.64 -8.89 -1.24
CA ALA A 104 6.94 -10.33 -1.24
C ALA A 104 5.69 -11.21 -1.05
N ASP A 105 4.84 -10.87 -0.09
CA ASP A 105 3.60 -11.58 0.21
C ASP A 105 2.62 -11.44 -0.98
N MET A 106 2.55 -10.24 -1.57
CA MET A 106 1.72 -9.98 -2.76
C MET A 106 2.11 -10.82 -3.98
N LEU A 107 3.40 -11.13 -4.14
CA LEU A 107 3.89 -12.00 -5.21
C LEU A 107 3.62 -13.48 -4.90
N GLU A 108 3.62 -13.89 -3.64
CA GLU A 108 3.22 -15.25 -3.27
C GLU A 108 1.71 -15.49 -3.51
N ASP A 109 0.89 -14.51 -3.17
CA ASP A 109 -0.59 -14.59 -3.21
C ASP A 109 -1.19 -14.80 -4.61
N LEU A 110 -0.43 -14.56 -5.68
CA LEU A 110 -0.93 -14.70 -7.05
C LEU A 110 -1.07 -16.17 -7.52
N ASP A 111 -0.59 -17.16 -6.76
CA ASP A 111 -0.61 -18.60 -7.10
C ASP A 111 -0.36 -18.85 -8.61
N VAL A 112 0.80 -18.39 -9.07
CA VAL A 112 1.16 -18.41 -10.49
C VAL A 112 1.68 -19.74 -11.00
N GLY A 113 1.84 -20.70 -10.10
CA GLY A 113 2.17 -22.08 -10.44
C GLY A 113 0.99 -22.83 -11.08
N THR A 114 -0.22 -22.30 -10.93
CA THR A 114 -1.46 -22.94 -11.40
C THR A 114 -2.18 -22.01 -12.37
N LEU A 115 -2.45 -22.49 -13.58
CA LEU A 115 -3.30 -21.79 -14.55
C LEU A 115 -4.74 -22.30 -14.47
N VAL A 116 -5.70 -21.38 -14.47
CA VAL A 116 -7.13 -21.66 -14.48
C VAL A 116 -7.80 -20.91 -15.63
N THR A 117 -9.06 -21.27 -15.90
CA THR A 117 -9.85 -20.65 -16.97
C THR A 117 -10.53 -19.38 -16.49
N PHE A 118 -10.34 -18.30 -17.24
CA PHE A 118 -11.14 -17.09 -17.21
C PHE A 118 -11.99 -17.01 -18.48
N SER A 119 -13.28 -16.70 -18.31
CA SER A 119 -14.23 -16.59 -19.42
C SER A 119 -15.10 -15.33 -19.22
N PRO A 120 -14.65 -14.17 -19.72
CA PRO A 120 -15.53 -13.01 -19.80
C PRO A 120 -16.69 -13.33 -20.76
N ALA A 121 -17.88 -12.78 -20.53
CA ALA A 121 -19.04 -13.16 -21.33
C ALA A 121 -18.80 -12.93 -22.84
N GLY A 122 -18.98 -13.96 -23.67
CA GLY A 122 -18.71 -13.87 -25.11
C GLY A 122 -17.25 -14.11 -25.53
N SER A 123 -16.32 -14.50 -24.63
CA SER A 123 -15.06 -15.12 -25.06
C SER A 123 -15.35 -16.44 -25.76
N VAL A 124 -14.90 -16.61 -27.00
CA VAL A 124 -15.07 -17.85 -27.79
C VAL A 124 -14.18 -19.00 -27.30
N GLU A 125 -13.12 -18.70 -26.52
CA GLU A 125 -12.15 -19.67 -26.01
C GLU A 125 -11.85 -19.45 -24.52
N PRO A 126 -11.55 -20.52 -23.75
CA PRO A 126 -11.01 -20.43 -22.40
C PRO A 126 -9.69 -19.64 -22.35
N LEU A 127 -9.64 -18.52 -21.61
CA LEU A 127 -8.41 -17.76 -21.42
C LEU A 127 -7.67 -18.26 -20.18
N ALA A 128 -6.37 -18.53 -20.29
CA ALA A 128 -5.57 -19.01 -19.16
C ALA A 128 -5.04 -17.83 -18.32
N VAL A 129 -5.40 -17.82 -17.04
CA VAL A 129 -4.94 -16.85 -16.03
C VAL A 129 -4.39 -17.58 -14.80
N SER A 130 -3.60 -16.91 -13.96
CA SER A 130 -3.16 -17.48 -12.68
C SER A 130 -4.35 -17.75 -11.75
N ALA A 131 -4.24 -18.80 -10.93
CA ALA A 131 -5.27 -19.15 -9.96
C ALA A 131 -5.51 -18.03 -8.94
N GLY A 132 -4.46 -17.36 -8.46
CA GLY A 132 -4.59 -16.24 -7.52
C GLY A 132 -5.23 -15.01 -8.15
N ALA A 133 -4.87 -14.65 -9.40
CA ALA A 133 -5.56 -13.55 -10.09
C ALA A 133 -7.05 -13.85 -10.29
N MET A 134 -7.40 -15.09 -10.63
CA MET A 134 -8.80 -15.51 -10.75
C MET A 134 -9.54 -15.48 -9.40
N ALA A 135 -8.88 -15.87 -8.31
CA ALA A 135 -9.45 -15.79 -6.97
C ALA A 135 -9.74 -14.34 -6.57
N ALA A 136 -8.77 -13.44 -6.74
CA ALA A 136 -8.93 -12.01 -6.47
C ALA A 136 -10.02 -11.37 -7.35
N PHE A 137 -10.04 -11.68 -8.65
CA PHE A 137 -11.11 -11.26 -9.56
C PHE A 137 -12.49 -11.74 -9.08
N THR A 138 -12.60 -13.01 -8.70
CA THR A 138 -13.87 -13.59 -8.23
C THR A 138 -14.36 -12.89 -6.97
N GLN A 139 -13.46 -12.60 -6.03
CA GLN A 139 -13.81 -11.84 -4.83
C GLN A 139 -14.33 -10.44 -5.18
N VAL A 140 -13.65 -9.72 -6.07
CA VAL A 140 -14.06 -8.37 -6.50
C VAL A 140 -15.40 -8.39 -7.25
N ALA A 141 -15.58 -9.30 -8.21
CA ALA A 141 -16.80 -9.39 -9.01
C ALA A 141 -18.02 -9.82 -8.18
N ALA A 142 -17.82 -10.64 -7.15
CA ALA A 142 -18.87 -11.11 -6.25
C ALA A 142 -19.07 -10.22 -5.01
N ALA A 143 -18.19 -9.26 -4.76
CA ALA A 143 -18.30 -8.34 -3.63
C ALA A 143 -19.60 -7.54 -3.71
N ARG A 144 -20.26 -7.37 -2.57
CA ARG A 144 -21.53 -6.65 -2.47
C ARG A 144 -21.38 -5.42 -1.58
N GLY A 145 -22.08 -4.35 -1.95
CA GLY A 145 -22.11 -3.12 -1.17
C GLY A 145 -22.58 -3.38 0.27
N ALA A 146 -21.92 -2.73 1.24
CA ALA A 146 -22.21 -2.95 2.65
C ALA A 146 -23.59 -2.41 3.05
N GLU A 147 -24.33 -3.22 3.81
CA GLU A 147 -25.67 -2.91 4.30
C GLU A 147 -25.64 -1.75 5.31
N GLY A 148 -26.63 -0.87 5.29
CA GLY A 148 -26.88 0.09 6.36
C GLY A 148 -25.94 1.30 6.43
N LEU A 149 -25.00 1.48 5.50
CA LEU A 149 -24.17 2.68 5.39
C LEU A 149 -24.94 3.86 4.75
N ALA A 150 -26.04 4.26 5.36
CA ALA A 150 -26.80 5.43 4.95
C ALA A 150 -26.22 6.72 5.57
N GLY A 151 -25.93 7.73 4.75
CA GLY A 151 -25.98 9.15 5.14
C GLY A 151 -25.03 9.72 6.22
N ASP A 152 -24.20 8.92 6.88
CA ASP A 152 -23.32 9.37 7.99
C ASP A 152 -22.17 10.31 7.57
N VAL A 153 -22.07 10.65 6.28
CA VAL A 153 -21.07 11.56 5.72
C VAL A 153 -21.79 12.64 4.94
N THR A 154 -21.56 13.90 5.31
CA THR A 154 -22.15 15.06 4.63
C THR A 154 -21.77 15.05 3.15
N GLY A 155 -22.78 14.95 2.28
CA GLY A 155 -22.62 15.02 0.82
C GLY A 155 -22.47 13.70 0.09
N ALA A 156 -22.60 12.53 0.75
CA ALA A 156 -22.60 11.23 0.08
C ALA A 156 -23.97 10.55 0.18
N GLY A 157 -24.62 10.29 -0.95
CA GLY A 157 -25.91 9.58 -1.03
C GLY A 157 -25.89 8.18 -0.39
N PRO A 158 -27.05 7.55 -0.13
CA PRO A 158 -27.09 6.20 0.45
C PRO A 158 -26.43 5.18 -0.49
N ILE A 159 -25.60 4.28 0.06
CA ILE A 159 -25.05 3.16 -0.74
C ILE A 159 -26.18 2.16 -1.03
N PRO A 160 -26.41 1.78 -2.31
CA PRO A 160 -27.38 0.75 -2.66
C PRO A 160 -27.03 -0.60 -2.02
N LEU A 161 -27.99 -1.15 -1.27
CA LEU A 161 -27.81 -2.35 -0.45
C LEU A 161 -27.57 -3.59 -1.34
N MET A 162 -26.61 -4.42 -0.97
CA MET A 162 -26.46 -5.80 -1.46
C MET A 162 -26.27 -5.94 -2.98
N ALA A 163 -25.91 -4.89 -3.72
CA ALA A 163 -25.64 -4.98 -5.16
C ALA A 163 -24.17 -5.36 -5.43
N THR A 164 -23.91 -6.18 -6.46
CA THR A 164 -22.57 -6.32 -7.06
C THR A 164 -22.21 -5.08 -7.88
N VAL A 165 -20.95 -4.95 -8.29
CA VAL A 165 -20.51 -3.85 -9.17
C VAL A 165 -21.29 -3.80 -10.50
N THR A 166 -21.68 -4.94 -11.07
CA THR A 166 -22.47 -4.99 -12.31
C THR A 166 -23.92 -4.55 -12.08
N GLU A 167 -24.52 -4.96 -10.96
CA GLU A 167 -25.88 -4.54 -10.57
C GLU A 167 -25.93 -3.03 -10.29
N GLU A 168 -24.92 -2.50 -9.60
CA GLU A 168 -24.77 -1.07 -9.32
C GLU A 168 -24.61 -0.26 -10.61
N LEU A 169 -23.68 -0.64 -11.48
CA LEU A 169 -23.47 0.05 -12.75
C LEU A 169 -24.73 0.01 -13.62
N ALA A 170 -25.45 -1.11 -13.66
CA ALA A 170 -26.69 -1.22 -14.43
C ALA A 170 -27.76 -0.26 -13.92
N ALA A 171 -27.88 -0.07 -12.60
CA ALA A 171 -28.80 0.89 -12.00
C ALA A 171 -28.36 2.34 -12.26
N LEU A 172 -27.06 2.64 -12.15
CA LEU A 172 -26.51 3.96 -12.41
C LEU A 172 -26.73 4.39 -13.87
N LEU A 173 -26.38 3.53 -14.83
CA LEU A 173 -26.47 3.82 -16.26
C LEU A 173 -27.89 4.13 -16.73
N GLN A 174 -28.89 3.44 -16.18
CA GLN A 174 -30.32 3.70 -16.46
C GLN A 174 -30.77 5.10 -16.04
N ASN A 175 -30.16 5.65 -14.97
CA ASN A 175 -30.53 6.93 -14.41
C ASN A 175 -29.70 8.10 -14.97
N LEU A 176 -28.55 7.82 -15.60
CA LEU A 176 -27.74 8.84 -16.23
C LEU A 176 -28.36 9.36 -17.53
N PRO A 177 -28.15 10.65 -17.87
CA PRO A 177 -28.48 11.17 -19.18
C PRO A 177 -27.83 10.33 -20.30
N PRO A 178 -28.51 10.08 -21.43
CA PRO A 178 -27.93 9.32 -22.53
C PRO A 178 -26.90 10.10 -23.35
N SER A 179 -26.78 11.41 -23.11
CA SER A 179 -25.81 12.28 -23.78
C SER A 179 -25.14 13.20 -22.76
N PRO A 180 -23.80 13.26 -22.73
CA PRO A 180 -22.89 12.47 -23.56
C PRO A 180 -22.87 10.97 -23.18
N GLN A 181 -22.42 10.07 -24.07
CA GLN A 181 -22.52 8.61 -23.83
C GLN A 181 -21.67 8.20 -22.60
N PRO A 182 -22.19 7.48 -21.60
CA PRO A 182 -21.41 7.14 -20.41
C PRO A 182 -20.08 6.45 -20.73
N THR A 183 -19.03 6.75 -19.97
CA THR A 183 -17.74 6.06 -20.06
C THR A 183 -17.36 5.52 -18.68
N VAL A 184 -17.12 4.21 -18.59
CA VAL A 184 -16.70 3.53 -17.37
C VAL A 184 -15.20 3.24 -17.45
N TYR A 185 -14.44 3.90 -16.58
CA TYR A 185 -13.00 3.71 -16.40
C TYR A 185 -12.77 2.65 -15.34
N VAL A 186 -12.21 1.51 -15.72
CA VAL A 186 -11.75 0.48 -14.78
C VAL A 186 -10.29 0.76 -14.46
N ILE A 187 -10.03 1.06 -13.18
CA ILE A 187 -8.76 1.60 -12.72
C ILE A 187 -8.21 0.71 -11.60
N GLY A 188 -6.90 0.48 -11.58
CA GLY A 188 -6.27 -0.20 -10.45
C GLY A 188 -4.77 -0.01 -10.39
N HIS A 189 -4.24 -0.05 -9.17
CA HIS A 189 -2.81 -0.08 -8.87
C HIS A 189 -2.41 -1.46 -8.31
N SER A 190 -1.20 -1.93 -8.62
CA SER A 190 -0.66 -3.20 -8.12
C SER A 190 -1.55 -4.41 -8.43
N LEU A 191 -1.85 -5.28 -7.45
CA LEU A 191 -2.81 -6.36 -7.60
C LEU A 191 -4.20 -5.85 -8.03
N GLY A 192 -4.60 -4.64 -7.61
CA GLY A 192 -5.81 -3.99 -8.11
C GLY A 192 -5.76 -3.70 -9.61
N GLY A 193 -4.58 -3.35 -10.14
CA GLY A 193 -4.33 -3.21 -11.56
C GLY A 193 -4.41 -4.56 -12.30
N CYS A 194 -3.84 -5.62 -11.72
CA CYS A 194 -3.98 -6.99 -12.24
C CYS A 194 -5.48 -7.40 -12.32
N VAL A 195 -6.24 -7.21 -11.25
CA VAL A 195 -7.68 -7.51 -11.25
C VAL A 195 -8.45 -6.60 -12.21
N ALA A 196 -8.09 -5.32 -12.35
CA ALA A 196 -8.68 -4.41 -13.33
C ALA A 196 -8.53 -4.93 -14.77
N THR A 197 -7.38 -5.55 -15.12
CA THR A 197 -7.20 -6.19 -16.44
C THR A 197 -8.14 -7.37 -16.69
N MET A 198 -8.72 -7.96 -15.64
CA MET A 198 -9.73 -9.02 -15.75
C MET A 198 -11.16 -8.46 -15.65
N LEU A 199 -11.38 -7.47 -14.79
CA LEU A 199 -12.68 -6.87 -14.57
C LEU A 199 -13.15 -6.06 -15.78
N ALA A 200 -12.27 -5.30 -16.45
CA ALA A 200 -12.67 -4.49 -17.59
C ALA A 200 -13.19 -5.33 -18.77
N PRO A 201 -12.52 -6.42 -19.20
CA PRO A 201 -13.07 -7.32 -20.21
C PRO A 201 -14.39 -7.99 -19.78
N TYR A 202 -14.52 -8.33 -18.50
CA TYR A 202 -15.75 -8.87 -17.95
C TYR A 202 -16.92 -7.87 -18.04
N LEU A 203 -16.68 -6.58 -17.80
CA LEU A 203 -17.69 -5.52 -17.95
C LEU A 203 -17.97 -5.16 -19.41
N GLN A 204 -16.95 -5.20 -20.29
CA GLN A 204 -17.07 -5.00 -21.74
C GLN A 204 -18.00 -6.03 -22.39
N ALA A 205 -17.99 -7.23 -21.83
CA ALA A 205 -18.79 -8.38 -22.21
C ALA A 205 -20.25 -8.33 -21.71
N TRP A 206 -20.57 -7.42 -20.78
CA TRP A 206 -21.87 -7.37 -20.12
C TRP A 206 -22.95 -6.77 -21.01
N SER A 207 -24.16 -7.33 -20.95
CA SER A 207 -25.34 -6.77 -21.63
C SER A 207 -26.02 -5.72 -20.75
N TRP A 208 -25.77 -4.44 -21.03
CA TRP A 208 -26.26 -3.33 -20.21
C TRP A 208 -27.73 -2.98 -20.50
N PRO A 209 -28.61 -2.91 -19.48
CA PRO A 209 -30.01 -2.52 -19.65
C PRO A 209 -30.14 -1.00 -19.86
N GLY A 210 -30.04 -0.56 -21.11
CA GLY A 210 -30.17 0.86 -21.48
C GLY A 210 -28.90 1.68 -21.23
N ASN A 211 -28.70 2.71 -22.04
CA ASN A 211 -27.56 3.64 -21.98
C ASN A 211 -26.17 2.94 -21.86
N PRO A 212 -25.81 2.05 -22.80
CA PRO A 212 -24.59 1.24 -22.68
C PRO A 212 -23.32 2.12 -22.67
N PRO A 213 -22.40 1.89 -21.73
CA PRO A 213 -21.19 2.68 -21.61
C PRO A 213 -20.15 2.28 -22.65
N GLN A 214 -19.21 3.18 -22.92
CA GLN A 214 -17.89 2.80 -23.40
C GLN A 214 -17.03 2.38 -22.21
N LEU A 215 -16.08 1.46 -22.40
CA LEU A 215 -15.18 1.02 -21.33
C LEU A 215 -13.77 1.53 -21.58
N ALA A 216 -13.09 1.89 -20.51
CA ALA A 216 -11.68 2.24 -20.50
C ALA A 216 -10.95 1.41 -19.45
N LEU A 217 -9.67 1.11 -19.69
CA LEU A 217 -8.81 0.36 -18.79
C LEU A 217 -7.53 1.16 -18.53
N VAL A 218 -7.29 1.52 -17.27
CA VAL A 218 -6.08 2.23 -16.86
C VAL A 218 -5.46 1.50 -15.67
N THR A 219 -4.25 0.97 -15.85
CA THR A 219 -3.57 0.20 -14.82
C THR A 219 -2.22 0.80 -14.46
N TYR A 220 -1.87 0.69 -13.19
CA TYR A 220 -0.60 1.12 -12.63
C TYR A 220 0.06 -0.05 -11.91
N ALA A 221 1.38 -0.20 -12.07
CA ALA A 221 2.17 -1.15 -11.28
C ALA A 221 1.68 -2.62 -11.32
N ALA A 222 0.90 -3.01 -12.35
CA ALA A 222 0.15 -4.26 -12.35
C ALA A 222 1.05 -5.46 -12.71
N PRO A 223 1.07 -6.55 -11.92
CA PRO A 223 1.64 -7.81 -12.35
C PRO A 223 0.77 -8.47 -13.43
N THR A 224 1.31 -9.45 -14.15
CA THR A 224 0.60 -10.17 -15.21
C THR A 224 -0.49 -11.09 -14.64
N ALA A 225 -1.71 -10.98 -15.15
CA ALA A 225 -2.81 -11.87 -14.77
C ALA A 225 -2.75 -13.24 -15.46
N GLY A 226 -2.31 -13.31 -16.73
CA GLY A 226 -2.41 -14.53 -17.55
C GLY A 226 -1.40 -14.67 -18.68
N GLY A 227 -1.64 -15.67 -19.53
CA GLY A 227 -0.77 -16.00 -20.67
C GLY A 227 -1.09 -15.19 -21.94
N GLN A 228 -0.41 -15.52 -23.05
CA GLN A 228 -0.50 -14.79 -24.33
C GLN A 228 -1.95 -14.63 -24.82
N GLY A 229 -2.76 -15.70 -24.82
CA GLY A 229 -4.14 -15.61 -25.30
C GLY A 229 -5.02 -14.65 -24.47
N PHE A 230 -4.76 -14.53 -23.18
CA PHE A 230 -5.43 -13.54 -22.33
C PHE A 230 -4.99 -12.11 -22.70
N ALA A 231 -3.68 -11.88 -22.86
CA ALA A 231 -3.14 -10.58 -23.26
C ALA A 231 -3.67 -10.14 -24.63
N ASP A 232 -3.64 -11.03 -25.62
CA ASP A 232 -4.17 -10.78 -26.97
C ASP A 232 -5.66 -10.42 -26.94
N TYR A 233 -6.43 -11.12 -26.09
CA TYR A 233 -7.85 -10.83 -25.93
C TYR A 233 -8.08 -9.43 -25.36
N VAL A 234 -7.40 -9.06 -24.26
CA VAL A 234 -7.49 -7.71 -23.66
C VAL A 234 -7.12 -6.63 -24.67
N ASP A 235 -6.04 -6.85 -25.44
CA ASP A 235 -5.55 -5.90 -26.44
C ASP A 235 -6.48 -5.75 -27.66
N SER A 236 -7.36 -6.74 -27.90
CA SER A 236 -8.32 -6.73 -29.02
C SER A 236 -9.61 -5.95 -28.76
N LEU A 237 -9.89 -5.59 -27.51
CA LEU A 237 -11.16 -5.00 -27.11
C LEU A 237 -11.26 -3.50 -27.48
N PRO A 238 -12.48 -2.99 -27.75
CA PRO A 238 -12.69 -1.62 -28.24
C PRO A 238 -12.71 -0.59 -27.09
N TRP A 239 -11.54 -0.32 -26.50
CA TRP A 239 -11.42 0.61 -25.39
C TRP A 239 -11.59 2.08 -25.80
N ALA A 240 -12.30 2.86 -24.98
CA ALA A 240 -12.33 4.33 -25.07
C ALA A 240 -10.98 4.96 -24.67
N GLN A 241 -10.30 4.36 -23.71
CA GLN A 241 -8.93 4.67 -23.30
C GLN A 241 -8.29 3.38 -22.77
N TYR A 242 -7.06 3.09 -23.16
CA TYR A 242 -6.32 1.91 -22.73
C TYR A 242 -4.88 2.25 -22.42
N GLU A 243 -4.53 2.25 -21.14
CA GLU A 243 -3.23 2.67 -20.66
C GLU A 243 -2.67 1.70 -19.61
N ARG A 244 -1.39 1.36 -19.76
CA ARG A 244 -0.63 0.57 -18.79
C ARG A 244 0.58 1.39 -18.36
N HIS A 245 0.52 1.92 -17.15
CA HIS A 245 1.57 2.76 -16.56
C HIS A 245 2.51 1.92 -15.72
N VAL A 246 3.81 2.08 -15.95
CA VAL A 246 4.87 1.36 -15.24
C VAL A 246 6.00 2.29 -14.84
N ASN A 247 6.48 2.12 -13.62
CA ASN A 247 7.80 2.57 -13.24
C ASN A 247 8.83 1.52 -13.72
N ALA A 248 9.88 1.93 -14.45
CA ALA A 248 10.84 0.99 -15.01
C ALA A 248 11.66 0.24 -13.95
N TYR A 249 11.63 0.73 -12.71
CA TYR A 249 12.36 0.20 -11.55
C TYR A 249 11.41 -0.32 -10.46
N ASP A 250 10.12 -0.44 -10.77
CA ASP A 250 9.16 -1.18 -9.97
C ASP A 250 9.23 -2.67 -10.38
N LEU A 251 9.47 -3.54 -9.40
CA LEU A 251 9.62 -4.98 -9.60
C LEU A 251 8.28 -5.64 -9.95
N ILE A 252 7.17 -5.11 -9.43
CA ILE A 252 5.87 -5.79 -9.49
C ILE A 252 5.35 -5.97 -10.92
N PRO A 253 5.43 -4.97 -11.84
CA PRO A 253 5.08 -5.17 -13.25
C PRO A 253 5.88 -6.24 -13.99
N LEU A 254 7.07 -6.60 -13.50
CA LEU A 254 7.89 -7.66 -14.08
C LEU A 254 7.41 -9.05 -13.67
N ALA A 255 6.68 -9.17 -12.57
CA ALA A 255 6.00 -10.41 -12.22
C ALA A 255 4.84 -10.62 -13.21
N TRP A 256 4.79 -11.68 -14.01
CA TRP A 256 5.60 -12.91 -14.02
C TRP A 256 6.32 -13.13 -15.36
N SER A 257 6.43 -12.07 -16.17
CA SER A 257 6.98 -12.13 -17.53
C SER A 257 8.44 -11.71 -17.63
N GLY A 258 8.98 -11.01 -16.62
CA GLY A 258 10.24 -10.29 -16.72
C GLY A 258 11.09 -10.21 -15.46
N LEU A 259 10.79 -10.91 -14.35
CA LEU A 259 11.55 -10.78 -13.08
C LEU A 259 13.07 -10.91 -13.24
N ARG A 260 13.52 -11.70 -14.21
CA ARG A 260 14.96 -11.90 -14.50
C ARG A 260 15.67 -10.64 -15.01
N THR A 261 14.94 -9.62 -15.47
CA THR A 261 15.54 -8.33 -15.87
C THR A 261 15.90 -7.45 -14.70
N ALA A 262 15.53 -7.83 -13.47
CA ALA A 262 15.85 -7.10 -12.24
C ALA A 262 17.05 -7.69 -11.48
N LEU A 263 17.73 -8.72 -12.02
CA LEU A 263 18.84 -9.39 -11.33
C LEU A 263 20.08 -8.50 -11.14
N ASP A 264 20.18 -7.40 -11.89
CA ASP A 264 21.25 -6.40 -11.80
C ASP A 264 20.80 -5.05 -11.22
N TRP A 265 19.55 -4.97 -10.73
CA TRP A 265 19.05 -3.77 -10.04
C TRP A 265 19.65 -3.62 -8.65
N TYR A 266 19.61 -2.46 -8.01
CA TYR A 266 19.29 -1.15 -8.55
C TYR A 266 20.55 -0.42 -9.03
N PRO A 267 20.43 0.51 -10.00
CA PRO A 267 21.53 1.39 -10.34
C PRO A 267 21.83 2.36 -9.18
N SER A 268 23.07 2.85 -9.11
CA SER A 268 23.47 3.88 -8.13
C SER A 268 22.60 5.15 -8.31
N PRO A 269 22.15 5.80 -7.22
CA PRO A 269 22.51 5.58 -5.82
C PRO A 269 21.75 4.46 -5.10
N GLY A 270 20.85 3.74 -5.78
CA GLY A 270 20.08 2.64 -5.19
C GLY A 270 20.93 1.42 -4.77
N PRO A 271 20.32 0.50 -4.01
CA PRO A 271 20.99 -0.68 -3.50
C PRO A 271 21.16 -1.71 -4.61
N ALA A 272 22.41 -1.99 -4.99
CA ALA A 272 22.70 -3.03 -5.96
C ALA A 272 22.38 -4.43 -5.38
N ALA A 273 21.82 -5.31 -6.21
CA ALA A 273 21.44 -6.66 -5.85
C ALA A 273 22.67 -7.45 -5.43
N THR A 274 22.55 -8.11 -4.29
CA THR A 274 23.52 -9.07 -3.78
C THR A 274 23.22 -10.47 -4.32
N ASP A 275 24.13 -11.42 -4.11
CA ASP A 275 23.87 -12.84 -4.43
C ASP A 275 22.63 -13.37 -3.70
N GLU A 276 22.36 -12.88 -2.48
CA GLU A 276 21.15 -13.22 -1.71
C GLU A 276 19.88 -12.68 -2.38
N VAL A 277 19.90 -11.42 -2.85
CA VAL A 277 18.79 -10.83 -3.60
C VAL A 277 18.57 -11.57 -4.92
N ILE A 278 19.64 -11.88 -5.66
CA ILE A 278 19.56 -12.64 -6.91
C ILE A 278 18.92 -14.02 -6.66
N ALA A 279 19.36 -14.72 -5.61
CA ALA A 279 18.78 -16.01 -5.21
C ALA A 279 17.30 -15.90 -4.82
N LEU A 280 16.92 -14.83 -4.11
CA LEU A 280 15.53 -14.53 -3.77
C LEU A 280 14.69 -14.30 -5.04
N LEU A 281 15.13 -13.45 -5.96
CA LEU A 281 14.42 -13.17 -7.21
C LEU A 281 14.26 -14.42 -8.08
N LEU A 282 15.28 -15.27 -8.14
CA LEU A 282 15.20 -16.56 -8.85
C LEU A 282 14.25 -17.54 -8.17
N THR A 283 14.13 -17.50 -6.85
CA THR A 283 13.18 -18.31 -6.08
C THR A 283 11.75 -17.87 -6.39
N ILE A 284 11.49 -16.56 -6.34
CA ILE A 284 10.20 -15.96 -6.70
C ILE A 284 9.85 -16.28 -8.16
N ASP A 285 10.78 -16.10 -9.11
CA ASP A 285 10.60 -16.48 -10.51
C ASP A 285 10.22 -17.96 -10.70
N GLY A 286 10.69 -18.84 -9.79
CA GLY A 286 10.37 -20.26 -9.76
C GLY A 286 8.90 -20.57 -9.44
N PHE A 287 8.18 -19.67 -8.78
CA PHE A 287 6.76 -19.87 -8.42
C PHE A 287 5.87 -20.10 -9.65
N ARG A 288 6.29 -19.62 -10.82
CA ARG A 288 5.60 -19.82 -12.11
C ARG A 288 5.49 -21.28 -12.53
N LYS A 289 6.32 -22.19 -11.97
CA LYS A 289 6.36 -23.63 -12.32
C LYS A 289 6.41 -23.92 -13.83
N GLY A 290 7.08 -23.06 -14.60
CA GLY A 290 7.22 -23.18 -16.06
C GLY A 290 6.12 -22.51 -16.87
N ASN A 291 5.08 -21.96 -16.25
CA ASN A 291 4.06 -21.17 -16.94
C ASN A 291 4.66 -19.89 -17.54
N VAL A 292 4.16 -19.52 -18.73
CA VAL A 292 4.56 -18.31 -19.46
C VAL A 292 3.45 -17.27 -19.36
N TYR A 293 3.76 -16.18 -18.69
CA TYR A 293 2.85 -15.05 -18.52
C TYR A 293 3.23 -13.90 -19.46
N VAL A 294 2.23 -13.11 -19.85
CA VAL A 294 2.39 -12.00 -20.80
C VAL A 294 1.60 -10.80 -20.29
N GLN A 295 2.24 -9.62 -20.31
CA GLN A 295 1.54 -8.36 -20.02
C GLN A 295 0.64 -7.99 -21.21
N PRO A 296 -0.63 -7.62 -20.99
CA PRO A 296 -1.39 -6.83 -21.97
C PRO A 296 -0.63 -5.54 -22.32
N SER A 297 -0.74 -5.05 -23.55
CA SER A 297 -0.01 -3.88 -24.05
C SER A 297 1.52 -3.96 -23.81
N ALA A 298 2.10 -5.16 -23.96
CA ALA A 298 3.53 -5.38 -23.73
C ALA A 298 4.43 -4.49 -24.60
N ASN A 299 3.97 -4.14 -25.81
CA ASN A 299 4.73 -3.38 -26.78
C ASN A 299 4.60 -1.85 -26.64
N ASN A 300 3.66 -1.36 -25.82
CA ASN A 300 3.41 0.07 -25.69
C ASN A 300 2.99 0.48 -24.26
N PRO A 301 3.78 0.16 -23.22
CA PRO A 301 3.53 0.70 -21.90
C PRO A 301 3.89 2.18 -21.82
N ILE A 302 3.21 2.90 -20.93
CA ILE A 302 3.60 4.25 -20.53
C ILE A 302 4.59 4.12 -19.38
N THR A 303 5.86 4.47 -19.62
CA THR A 303 6.92 4.40 -18.60
C THR A 303 7.08 5.75 -17.90
N VAL A 304 6.73 5.79 -16.61
CA VAL A 304 6.72 7.04 -15.81
C VAL A 304 8.08 7.38 -15.19
N ASN A 305 8.96 6.39 -15.02
CA ASN A 305 10.32 6.58 -14.48
C ASN A 305 11.35 5.78 -15.31
N PRO A 306 11.70 6.23 -16.52
CA PRO A 306 12.57 5.47 -17.42
C PRO A 306 14.06 5.48 -17.02
N HIS A 307 14.46 6.33 -16.06
CA HIS A 307 15.88 6.62 -15.79
C HIS A 307 16.26 6.61 -14.30
N TYR A 308 15.45 6.00 -13.44
CA TYR A 308 15.69 5.92 -11.99
C TYR A 308 15.91 7.30 -11.34
N LEU A 309 15.08 8.27 -11.72
CA LEU A 309 15.25 9.66 -11.27
C LEU A 309 14.81 9.87 -9.82
N THR A 310 14.00 8.94 -9.30
CA THR A 310 13.42 8.99 -7.97
C THR A 310 13.78 7.71 -7.23
N ASN A 311 14.32 7.82 -6.02
CA ASN A 311 14.71 6.70 -5.15
C ASN A 311 14.61 7.10 -3.68
N ASP A 312 14.66 6.12 -2.77
CA ASP A 312 14.81 6.42 -1.35
C ASP A 312 16.30 6.60 -1.05
N SER A 313 16.70 7.84 -0.75
CA SER A 313 18.10 8.16 -0.48
C SER A 313 18.67 7.53 0.80
N ALA A 314 17.82 7.00 1.68
CA ALA A 314 18.26 6.27 2.87
C ALA A 314 18.59 4.80 2.55
N LEU A 315 18.00 4.23 1.51
CA LEU A 315 18.13 2.82 1.15
C LEU A 315 19.23 2.64 0.09
N THR A 316 20.49 2.61 0.53
CA THR A 316 21.65 2.60 -0.38
C THR A 316 22.65 1.48 -0.07
N ASN A 317 22.46 0.79 1.06
CA ASN A 317 23.29 -0.33 1.45
C ASN A 317 22.98 -1.55 0.59
N LYS A 318 24.01 -2.37 0.32
CA LYS A 318 23.86 -3.62 -0.43
C LYS A 318 23.33 -4.73 0.48
N THR A 319 22.12 -4.56 0.99
CA THR A 319 21.42 -5.54 1.83
C THR A 319 20.10 -5.95 1.19
N THR A 320 19.62 -7.12 1.55
CA THR A 320 18.28 -7.58 1.13
C THR A 320 17.19 -6.66 1.67
N ALA A 321 17.38 -6.09 2.87
CA ALA A 321 16.45 -5.14 3.48
C ALA A 321 16.33 -3.85 2.66
N ASP A 322 17.46 -3.20 2.31
CA ASP A 322 17.46 -1.99 1.49
C ASP A 322 16.93 -2.27 0.08
N PHE A 323 17.28 -3.41 -0.52
CA PHE A 323 16.74 -3.79 -1.83
C PHE A 323 15.20 -3.91 -1.80
N LEU A 324 14.64 -4.65 -0.84
CA LEU A 324 13.20 -4.81 -0.71
C LEU A 324 12.50 -3.52 -0.29
N GLY A 325 13.12 -2.70 0.56
CA GLY A 325 12.63 -1.36 0.88
C GLY A 325 12.59 -0.48 -0.35
N GLN A 326 13.59 -0.58 -1.23
CA GLN A 326 13.63 0.16 -2.48
C GLN A 326 12.57 -0.36 -3.48
N VAL A 327 12.31 -1.67 -3.53
CA VAL A 327 11.17 -2.24 -4.27
C VAL A 327 9.86 -1.65 -3.77
N ALA A 328 9.63 -1.63 -2.45
CA ALA A 328 8.43 -1.04 -1.85
C ALA A 328 8.28 0.45 -2.19
N TYR A 329 9.38 1.21 -2.13
CA TYR A 329 9.40 2.62 -2.54
C TYR A 329 9.01 2.80 -4.00
N GLN A 330 9.64 2.07 -4.93
CA GLN A 330 9.36 2.21 -6.37
C GLN A 330 7.93 1.80 -6.72
N HIS A 331 7.33 0.92 -5.92
CA HIS A 331 5.97 0.41 -6.10
C HIS A 331 4.89 1.26 -5.43
N ALA A 332 5.23 2.15 -4.49
CA ALA A 332 4.24 2.85 -3.66
C ALA A 332 3.31 3.79 -4.46
N ASN A 333 2.06 3.93 -4.01
CA ASN A 333 1.10 4.90 -4.54
C ASN A 333 1.69 6.31 -4.60
N ASP A 334 2.35 6.75 -3.51
CA ASP A 334 2.95 8.09 -3.41
C ASP A 334 4.04 8.31 -4.46
N THR A 335 4.81 7.27 -4.78
CA THR A 335 5.84 7.33 -5.83
C THR A 335 5.21 7.49 -7.20
N TYR A 336 4.17 6.72 -7.53
CA TYR A 336 3.46 6.88 -8.80
C TYR A 336 2.73 8.23 -8.90
N LEU A 337 2.13 8.72 -7.82
CA LEU A 337 1.54 10.06 -7.76
C LEU A 337 2.59 11.14 -8.06
N ALA A 338 3.75 11.07 -7.41
CA ALA A 338 4.84 12.02 -7.62
C ALA A 338 5.39 11.97 -9.05
N LEU A 339 5.60 10.77 -9.61
CA LEU A 339 6.09 10.59 -10.98
C LEU A 339 5.12 11.11 -12.06
N LEU A 340 3.84 11.24 -11.72
CA LEU A 340 2.80 11.77 -12.61
C LEU A 340 2.47 13.25 -12.32
N ASP A 341 3.24 13.90 -11.44
CA ASP A 341 2.98 15.26 -10.95
C ASP A 341 1.58 15.43 -10.33
N ALA A 342 1.02 14.36 -9.75
CA ALA A 342 -0.23 14.39 -9.02
C ALA A 342 0.02 14.82 -7.55
N PRO A 343 -0.92 15.56 -6.92
CA PRO A 343 -0.80 15.90 -5.50
C PRO A 343 -0.72 14.65 -4.63
N ALA A 344 0.10 14.71 -3.58
CA ALA A 344 0.11 13.70 -2.53
C ALA A 344 -1.25 13.65 -1.83
N LEU A 345 -1.63 12.45 -1.39
CA LEU A 345 -2.85 12.24 -0.61
C LEU A 345 -2.58 12.43 0.89
N ASP A 346 -3.66 12.72 1.63
CA ASP A 346 -3.60 12.75 3.08
C ASP A 346 -3.30 11.34 3.61
N ALA A 347 -2.29 11.23 4.48
CA ALA A 347 -1.88 9.96 5.07
C ALA A 347 -2.59 9.67 6.40
N GLY A 348 -2.66 8.39 6.74
CA GLY A 348 -3.10 7.93 8.07
C GLY A 348 -2.19 8.45 9.21
N PRO A 349 -2.61 8.27 10.47
CA PRO A 349 -1.86 8.73 11.62
C PRO A 349 -0.50 8.03 11.70
N VAL A 350 0.48 8.64 12.36
CA VAL A 350 1.76 8.01 12.68
C VAL A 350 2.06 8.25 14.15
N VAL A 351 2.45 7.21 14.88
CA VAL A 351 2.90 7.32 16.27
C VAL A 351 4.42 7.32 16.28
N THR A 352 5.02 8.40 16.79
CA THR A 352 6.47 8.60 16.80
C THR A 352 7.09 8.47 18.19
N GLY A 353 6.28 8.48 19.26
CA GLY A 353 6.80 8.32 20.61
C GLY A 353 5.73 8.22 21.70
N LEU A 354 6.15 7.68 22.85
CA LEU A 354 5.35 7.52 24.05
C LEU A 354 6.13 8.05 25.27
N SER A 355 5.45 8.71 26.20
CA SER A 355 6.05 9.13 27.48
C SER A 355 5.05 9.04 28.63
N PRO A 356 5.29 8.17 29.64
CA PRO A 356 6.34 7.17 29.72
C PRO A 356 6.11 5.98 28.75
N THR A 357 7.15 5.19 28.48
CA THR A 357 7.07 3.93 27.69
C THR A 357 6.78 2.68 28.54
N THR A 358 6.58 2.85 29.85
CA THR A 358 6.38 1.78 30.82
C THR A 358 5.32 2.15 31.86
N GLY A 359 4.68 1.14 32.44
CA GLY A 359 3.74 1.34 33.54
C GLY A 359 2.86 0.13 33.81
N GLN A 360 1.78 0.36 34.54
CA GLN A 360 0.66 -0.58 34.74
C GLN A 360 -0.59 -0.03 34.04
N GLY A 361 -1.68 -0.81 34.03
CA GLY A 361 -3.00 -0.28 33.67
C GLY A 361 -3.32 1.01 34.45
N GLY A 362 -3.90 2.00 33.77
CA GLY A 362 -4.19 3.34 34.29
C GLY A 362 -3.02 4.33 34.23
N THR A 363 -1.83 3.95 33.74
CA THR A 363 -0.71 4.88 33.58
C THR A 363 -1.05 5.96 32.57
N LYS A 364 -0.90 7.23 32.94
CA LYS A 364 -1.06 8.37 32.03
C LYS A 364 0.13 8.44 31.07
N ILE A 365 -0.13 8.46 29.78
CA ILE A 365 0.85 8.47 28.69
C ILE A 365 0.56 9.64 27.77
N ALA A 366 1.60 10.42 27.45
CA ALA A 366 1.60 11.33 26.32
C ALA A 366 2.09 10.58 25.08
N ILE A 367 1.29 10.60 24.02
CA ILE A 367 1.57 9.95 22.73
C ILE A 367 1.80 11.05 21.70
N THR A 368 2.97 11.03 21.07
CA THR A 368 3.35 12.00 20.05
C THR A 368 3.30 11.37 18.67
N GLY A 369 2.97 12.17 17.66
CA GLY A 369 2.81 11.68 16.31
C GLY A 369 2.33 12.75 15.34
N THR A 370 1.66 12.31 14.28
CA THR A 370 1.01 13.15 13.27
C THR A 370 -0.31 12.52 12.83
N GLY A 371 -1.18 13.32 12.20
CA GLY A 371 -2.43 12.84 11.62
C GLY A 371 -3.49 12.43 12.65
N PHE A 372 -3.35 12.86 13.91
CA PHE A 372 -4.39 12.66 14.91
C PHE A 372 -5.55 13.64 14.68
N ASP A 373 -6.77 13.16 14.91
CA ASP A 373 -8.00 13.92 14.72
C ASP A 373 -9.07 13.45 15.71
N THR A 374 -10.23 14.11 15.71
CA THR A 374 -11.35 13.77 16.61
C THR A 374 -11.94 12.38 16.39
N ASN A 375 -11.62 11.72 15.27
CA ASN A 375 -12.06 10.37 14.94
C ASN A 375 -10.98 9.32 15.24
N THR A 376 -9.86 9.72 15.82
CA THR A 376 -8.77 8.81 16.15
C THR A 376 -9.22 7.86 17.26
N ALA A 377 -9.10 6.56 16.97
CA ALA A 377 -9.14 5.48 17.94
C ALA A 377 -7.72 5.06 18.32
N LEU A 378 -7.54 4.56 19.53
CA LEU A 378 -6.23 4.19 20.08
C LEU A 378 -6.26 2.77 20.63
N ASP A 379 -5.24 1.98 20.31
CA ASP A 379 -5.12 0.58 20.72
C ASP A 379 -3.73 0.29 21.31
N PHE A 380 -3.69 -0.55 22.34
CA PHE A 380 -2.46 -1.11 22.93
C PHE A 380 -2.44 -2.60 22.60
N GLY A 381 -1.72 -2.97 21.55
CA GLY A 381 -1.80 -4.31 20.97
C GLY A 381 -3.23 -4.56 20.47
N THR A 382 -3.87 -5.62 20.96
CA THR A 382 -5.27 -5.94 20.62
C THR A 382 -6.28 -5.33 21.61
N VAL A 383 -5.83 -4.55 22.60
CA VAL A 383 -6.70 -3.98 23.63
C VAL A 383 -7.04 -2.53 23.29
N PRO A 384 -8.32 -2.17 23.10
CA PRO A 384 -8.71 -0.79 22.82
C PRO A 384 -8.52 0.10 24.05
N CYS A 385 -7.92 1.27 23.86
CA CYS A 385 -7.83 2.32 24.87
C CYS A 385 -9.10 3.18 24.80
N THR A 386 -9.95 3.11 25.82
CA THR A 386 -11.22 3.85 25.88
C THR A 386 -11.12 5.17 26.65
N ASN A 387 -10.01 5.41 27.35
CA ASN A 387 -9.79 6.61 28.16
C ASN A 387 -8.58 7.40 27.62
N PHE A 388 -8.84 8.26 26.64
CA PHE A 388 -7.86 9.17 26.07
C PHE A 388 -8.51 10.47 25.57
N THR A 389 -7.69 11.44 25.24
CA THR A 389 -8.08 12.71 24.65
C THR A 389 -7.09 13.07 23.54
N VAL A 390 -7.62 13.39 22.37
CA VAL A 390 -6.81 13.93 21.26
C VAL A 390 -6.61 15.42 21.53
N ASP A 391 -5.42 15.80 21.99
CA ASP A 391 -5.11 17.16 22.39
C ASP A 391 -4.84 18.06 21.17
N SER A 392 -4.22 17.49 20.13
CA SER A 392 -3.93 18.15 18.86
C SER A 392 -3.63 17.11 17.77
N ALA A 393 -3.38 17.57 16.53
CA ALA A 393 -2.97 16.70 15.43
C ALA A 393 -1.66 15.95 15.66
N THR A 394 -0.90 16.30 16.70
CA THR A 394 0.40 15.72 17.02
C THR A 394 0.52 15.16 18.44
N THR A 395 -0.54 15.23 19.24
CA THR A 395 -0.49 14.79 20.65
C THR A 395 -1.80 14.19 21.12
N ILE A 396 -1.72 13.04 21.79
CA ILE A 396 -2.80 12.38 22.50
C ILE A 396 -2.39 12.16 23.96
N THR A 397 -3.27 12.50 24.90
CA THR A 397 -3.16 12.08 26.29
C THR A 397 -4.00 10.83 26.50
N ALA A 398 -3.39 9.71 26.87
CA ALA A 398 -4.07 8.43 27.06
C ALA A 398 -3.81 7.84 28.46
N TYR A 399 -4.69 6.95 28.90
CA TYR A 399 -4.47 6.10 30.05
C TYR A 399 -4.39 4.65 29.59
N ALA A 400 -3.26 3.99 29.86
CA ALA A 400 -3.03 2.61 29.44
C ALA A 400 -4.18 1.71 29.92
N PRO A 401 -4.80 0.89 29.05
CA PRO A 401 -5.74 -0.12 29.50
C PRO A 401 -5.01 -1.19 30.34
N ASP A 402 -5.75 -2.12 30.95
CA ASP A 402 -5.11 -3.27 31.59
C ASP A 402 -4.45 -4.17 30.52
N GLY A 403 -3.24 -4.65 30.81
CA GLY A 403 -2.47 -5.45 29.87
C GLY A 403 -1.23 -6.08 30.51
N ALA A 404 -0.50 -6.84 29.70
CA ALA A 404 0.73 -7.52 30.08
C ALA A 404 1.73 -7.53 28.92
N GLY A 405 3.02 -7.71 29.23
CA GLY A 405 4.06 -7.77 28.20
C GLY A 405 4.30 -6.43 27.49
N ILE A 406 4.69 -6.49 26.22
CA ILE A 406 4.91 -5.32 25.36
C ILE A 406 3.76 -5.23 24.36
N ALA A 407 3.17 -4.05 24.25
CA ALA A 407 2.10 -3.73 23.31
C ALA A 407 2.56 -2.64 22.33
N ASP A 408 2.36 -2.85 21.04
CA ASP A 408 2.45 -1.78 20.06
C ASP A 408 1.25 -0.84 20.26
N VAL A 409 1.52 0.45 20.44
CA VAL A 409 0.52 1.50 20.57
C VAL A 409 0.23 2.07 19.20
N ARG A 410 -1.02 1.90 18.74
CA ARG A 410 -1.43 2.19 17.37
C ARG A 410 -2.61 3.16 17.39
N ALA A 411 -2.55 4.18 16.56
CA ALA A 411 -3.67 5.10 16.32
C ALA A 411 -4.37 4.73 15.01
N THR A 412 -5.70 4.83 14.96
CA THR A 412 -6.52 4.52 13.79
C THR A 412 -7.47 5.67 13.51
N ASN A 413 -7.49 6.21 12.28
CA ASN A 413 -8.53 7.14 11.83
C ASN A 413 -9.17 6.64 10.51
N PHE A 414 -9.93 7.50 9.83
CA PHE A 414 -10.59 7.15 8.57
C PHE A 414 -9.62 6.88 7.41
N LEU A 415 -8.37 7.36 7.50
CA LEU A 415 -7.35 7.18 6.47
C LEU A 415 -6.53 5.90 6.69
N GLY A 416 -6.41 5.40 7.92
CA GLY A 416 -5.71 4.15 8.20
C GLY A 416 -5.29 3.95 9.65
N THR A 417 -4.51 2.90 9.88
CA THR A 417 -3.89 2.57 11.17
C THR A 417 -2.40 2.87 11.10
N SER A 418 -1.87 3.68 12.03
CA SER A 418 -0.45 4.07 12.09
C SER A 418 0.48 2.88 12.10
N PRO A 419 1.60 2.80 11.36
CA PRO A 419 2.48 1.64 11.33
C PRO A 419 3.06 1.27 12.71
N ALA A 420 3.56 0.04 12.84
CA ALA A 420 4.16 -0.43 14.07
C ALA A 420 5.57 0.14 14.08
N ALA A 421 5.93 0.81 15.15
CA ALA A 421 7.21 1.46 15.27
C ALA A 421 7.86 1.06 16.60
N PRO A 422 9.19 0.83 16.64
CA PRO A 422 9.87 0.54 17.89
C PRO A 422 9.65 1.64 18.97
N ALA A 423 9.56 2.90 18.55
CA ALA A 423 9.28 4.04 19.44
C ALA A 423 7.83 4.10 19.96
N ALA A 424 6.92 3.31 19.37
CA ALA A 424 5.51 3.24 19.72
C ALA A 424 5.18 2.00 20.58
N ARG A 425 6.14 1.47 21.35
CA ARG A 425 5.93 0.29 22.20
C ARG A 425 5.78 0.66 23.68
N PHE A 426 4.72 0.17 24.30
CA PHE A 426 4.48 0.31 25.74
C PHE A 426 4.70 -1.02 26.45
N ALA A 427 5.45 -1.03 27.54
CA ALA A 427 5.65 -2.22 28.36
C ALA A 427 4.85 -2.16 29.66
N TYR A 428 4.04 -3.19 29.90
CA TYR A 428 3.33 -3.43 31.15
C TYR A 428 4.28 -4.04 32.20
N GLY A 429 5.16 -3.20 32.72
CA GLY A 429 6.20 -3.61 33.65
C GLY A 429 7.19 -2.48 33.93
N PRO A 430 8.25 -2.74 34.73
CA PRO A 430 9.21 -1.72 35.11
C PRO A 430 10.27 -1.44 34.03
N PHE A 431 10.40 -2.28 33.01
CA PHE A 431 11.47 -2.21 32.02
C PHE A 431 10.94 -1.72 30.66
N ALA A 432 11.62 -0.73 30.09
CA ALA A 432 11.25 -0.18 28.78
C ALA A 432 11.61 -1.17 27.65
N PRO A 433 10.84 -1.17 26.54
CA PRO A 433 11.22 -1.91 25.34
C PRO A 433 12.59 -1.49 24.81
N VAL A 434 13.39 -2.48 24.39
CA VAL A 434 14.71 -2.26 23.81
C VAL A 434 14.56 -2.02 22.32
N ALA A 435 15.06 -0.89 21.83
CA ALA A 435 15.03 -0.52 20.42
C ALA A 435 16.22 0.35 20.05
N ILE A 436 16.68 0.25 18.80
CA ILE A 436 17.66 1.16 18.20
C ILE A 436 16.89 2.14 17.32
N THR A 437 17.20 3.44 17.43
CA THR A 437 16.59 4.50 16.61
C THR A 437 17.60 5.18 15.69
N SER A 438 18.90 5.07 15.97
CA SER A 438 19.97 5.47 15.05
C SER A 438 21.33 4.96 15.52
N ILE A 439 22.27 4.86 14.57
CA ILE A 439 23.69 4.63 14.85
C ILE A 439 24.56 5.68 14.15
N SER A 440 25.72 6.00 14.73
CA SER A 440 26.69 6.91 14.12
C SER A 440 28.13 6.64 14.58
N PRO A 441 29.10 6.50 13.66
CA PRO A 441 28.92 6.39 12.21
C PRO A 441 28.29 5.05 11.81
N ALA A 442 27.52 5.02 10.73
CA ALA A 442 26.95 3.79 10.15
C ALA A 442 27.96 2.99 9.28
N ARG A 443 29.20 3.49 9.16
CA ARG A 443 30.28 2.82 8.43
C ARG A 443 31.61 2.98 9.14
N GLY A 444 32.44 1.95 9.11
CA GLY A 444 33.81 2.02 9.60
C GLY A 444 34.55 0.69 9.53
N ARG A 445 35.77 0.64 10.05
CA ARG A 445 36.56 -0.60 10.18
C ARG A 445 36.44 -1.19 11.59
N VAL A 446 37.13 -2.30 11.86
CA VAL A 446 37.30 -2.83 13.22
C VAL A 446 37.74 -1.74 14.21
N ASP A 447 37.22 -1.80 15.43
CA ASP A 447 37.40 -0.85 16.53
C ASP A 447 36.80 0.55 16.34
N THR A 448 36.08 0.79 15.24
CA THR A 448 35.30 2.03 15.06
C THR A 448 34.33 2.19 16.23
N LYS A 449 34.40 3.35 16.91
CA LYS A 449 33.46 3.70 17.97
C LYS A 449 32.13 4.11 17.33
N VAL A 450 31.07 3.36 17.61
CA VAL A 450 29.71 3.61 17.16
C VAL A 450 28.87 4.09 18.34
N THR A 451 28.29 5.27 18.23
CA THR A 451 27.23 5.75 19.12
C THR A 451 25.90 5.18 18.67
N ILE A 452 25.16 4.57 19.59
CA ILE A 452 23.89 3.90 19.34
C ILE A 452 22.84 4.60 20.19
N ASN A 453 21.83 5.18 19.55
CA ASN A 453 20.71 5.81 20.23
C ASN A 453 19.47 4.93 20.16
N GLY A 454 18.62 5.02 21.17
CA GLY A 454 17.43 4.19 21.25
C GLY A 454 16.69 4.27 22.58
N THR A 455 16.12 3.16 23.01
CA THR A 455 15.36 3.04 24.27
C THR A 455 15.69 1.74 24.99
N GLY A 456 15.45 1.71 26.31
CA GLY A 456 15.51 0.49 27.11
C GLY A 456 16.92 -0.04 27.36
N PHE A 457 17.96 0.74 27.09
CA PHE A 457 19.35 0.30 27.29
C PHE A 457 19.67 0.17 28.79
N THR A 458 20.27 -0.94 29.17
CA THR A 458 20.67 -1.22 30.55
C THR A 458 22.19 -1.14 30.71
N GLN A 459 22.66 -0.94 31.94
CA GLN A 459 24.09 -0.85 32.26
C GLN A 459 24.91 -2.06 31.76
N ASN A 460 24.30 -3.24 31.72
CA ASN A 460 24.94 -4.50 31.30
C ASN A 460 24.57 -4.93 29.87
N ALA A 461 23.99 -4.03 29.07
CA ALA A 461 23.60 -4.34 27.71
C ALA A 461 24.80 -4.83 26.89
N LYS A 462 24.58 -5.86 26.07
CA LYS A 462 25.55 -6.33 25.08
C LYS A 462 25.18 -5.75 23.73
N VAL A 463 26.20 -5.33 22.99
CA VAL A 463 26.06 -4.89 21.60
C VAL A 463 26.67 -5.96 20.71
N LEU A 464 25.86 -6.52 19.81
CA LEU A 464 26.32 -7.45 18.79
C LEU A 464 26.26 -6.77 17.43
N PHE A 465 27.27 -7.04 16.60
CA PHE A 465 27.28 -6.76 15.17
C PHE A 465 27.04 -8.11 14.50
N ARG A 466 25.81 -8.34 14.03
CA ARG A 466 25.28 -9.67 13.69
C ARG A 466 25.39 -10.64 14.88
N ASN A 467 26.37 -11.54 14.83
CA ASN A 467 26.67 -12.58 15.81
C ASN A 467 27.98 -12.32 16.57
N HIS A 468 28.65 -11.19 16.31
CA HIS A 468 29.90 -10.83 16.95
C HIS A 468 29.66 -9.80 18.05
N ALA A 469 29.93 -10.16 19.30
CA ALA A 469 29.83 -9.23 20.42
C ALA A 469 30.95 -8.18 20.37
N SER A 470 30.59 -6.92 20.58
CA SER A 470 31.55 -5.86 20.85
C SER A 470 32.33 -6.17 22.13
N ALA A 471 33.65 -6.03 22.09
CA ALA A 471 34.51 -6.15 23.27
C ALA A 471 34.42 -4.94 24.21
N HIS A 472 33.87 -3.82 23.72
CA HIS A 472 33.76 -2.56 24.46
C HIS A 472 32.36 -2.00 24.31
N VAL A 473 31.64 -1.90 25.42
CA VAL A 473 30.32 -1.28 25.48
C VAL A 473 30.32 -0.33 26.66
N ASP A 474 30.11 0.96 26.37
CA ASP A 474 29.93 1.99 27.39
C ASP A 474 28.46 2.40 27.41
N HIS A 475 27.81 2.22 28.57
CA HIS A 475 26.46 2.70 28.83
C HIS A 475 26.51 4.14 29.34
N GLU A 476 25.93 5.06 28.57
CA GLU A 476 25.85 6.48 28.94
C GLU A 476 24.49 6.78 29.59
N SER A 477 23.41 6.22 29.03
CA SER A 477 22.05 6.40 29.54
C SER A 477 21.14 5.28 29.04
N SER A 478 19.88 5.25 29.49
CA SER A 478 18.87 4.32 28.98
C SER A 478 18.52 4.51 27.50
N THR A 479 19.06 5.55 26.86
CA THR A 479 18.84 5.89 25.45
C THR A 479 20.12 5.97 24.64
N THR A 480 21.30 5.84 25.26
CA THR A 480 22.58 5.99 24.57
C THR A 480 23.61 4.97 25.06
N LEU A 481 24.14 4.22 24.09
CA LEU A 481 25.29 3.32 24.24
C LEU A 481 26.40 3.76 23.30
N THR A 482 27.64 3.43 23.62
CA THR A 482 28.70 3.40 22.62
C THR A 482 29.35 2.03 22.59
N ALA A 483 29.65 1.53 21.39
CA ALA A 483 30.28 0.23 21.19
C ALA A 483 31.42 0.32 20.18
N ARG A 484 32.30 -0.69 20.14
CA ARG A 484 33.35 -0.80 19.12
C ARG A 484 33.03 -1.93 18.15
N ALA A 485 33.10 -1.64 16.86
CA ALA A 485 32.91 -2.64 15.82
C ALA A 485 33.91 -3.81 16.01
N PRO A 486 33.44 -5.04 16.27
CA PRO A 486 34.30 -6.19 16.49
C PRO A 486 35.01 -6.62 15.20
N ARG A 487 35.88 -7.63 15.32
CA ARG A 487 36.52 -8.23 14.14
C ARG A 487 35.47 -8.84 13.22
N HIS A 488 35.40 -8.33 11.99
CA HIS A 488 34.64 -8.87 10.87
C HIS A 488 35.41 -10.02 10.20
N LEU A 489 34.76 -11.15 9.96
CA LEU A 489 35.38 -12.27 9.24
C LEU A 489 35.18 -12.09 7.73
N PRO A 490 36.12 -12.56 6.88
CA PRO A 490 35.94 -12.47 5.42
C PRO A 490 34.69 -13.18 4.87
N THR A 491 34.09 -14.07 5.65
CA THR A 491 32.83 -14.77 5.31
C THR A 491 31.59 -14.03 5.77
N ASP A 492 31.72 -12.95 6.53
CA ASP A 492 30.61 -12.13 6.97
C ASP A 492 30.20 -11.12 5.88
N PRO A 493 28.90 -10.81 5.76
CA PRO A 493 28.44 -9.77 4.85
C PRO A 493 29.01 -8.42 5.28
N ALA A 494 29.33 -7.57 4.31
CA ALA A 494 29.96 -6.27 4.57
C ALA A 494 29.09 -5.34 5.44
N THR A 495 27.77 -5.38 5.25
CA THR A 495 26.81 -4.70 6.14
C THR A 495 26.17 -5.71 7.08
N VAL A 496 26.06 -5.34 8.35
CA VAL A 496 25.45 -6.16 9.40
C VAL A 496 24.53 -5.33 10.28
N ASP A 497 23.48 -5.95 10.81
CA ASP A 497 22.62 -5.35 11.82
C ASP A 497 23.31 -5.29 13.18
N ILE A 498 23.16 -4.17 13.88
CA ILE A 498 23.52 -4.04 15.28
C ILE A 498 22.34 -4.49 16.15
N MET A 499 22.61 -5.31 17.15
CA MET A 499 21.60 -5.82 18.08
C MET A 499 21.98 -5.49 19.52
N ILE A 500 21.02 -4.96 20.28
CA ILE A 500 21.15 -4.73 21.72
C ILE A 500 20.48 -5.87 22.46
N VAL A 501 21.25 -6.56 23.31
CA VAL A 501 20.74 -7.62 24.19
C VAL A 501 20.86 -7.14 25.63
N THR A 502 19.73 -7.02 26.32
CA THR A 502 19.66 -6.75 27.76
C THR A 502 19.26 -8.03 28.50
N ASP A 503 19.18 -7.96 29.84
CA ASP A 503 18.72 -9.10 30.65
C ASP A 503 17.24 -9.45 30.42
N THR A 504 16.48 -8.55 29.80
CA THR A 504 15.02 -8.66 29.66
C THR A 504 14.54 -8.75 28.22
N ALA A 505 15.31 -8.27 27.25
CA ALA A 505 14.90 -8.22 25.85
C ALA A 505 16.08 -8.07 24.88
N THR A 506 15.79 -8.34 23.62
CA THR A 506 16.66 -8.11 22.47
C THR A 506 16.00 -7.10 21.55
N SER A 507 16.76 -6.15 21.00
CA SER A 507 16.22 -5.21 20.02
C SER A 507 15.77 -5.94 18.75
N PRO A 508 14.68 -5.50 18.09
CA PRO A 508 14.41 -5.92 16.72
C PRO A 508 15.52 -5.42 15.79
N THR A 509 15.67 -6.06 14.63
CA THR A 509 16.54 -5.59 13.54
C THR A 509 15.78 -4.62 12.63
N GLY A 510 16.49 -3.71 11.96
CA GLY A 510 15.92 -2.79 10.99
C GLY A 510 16.93 -1.79 10.41
N PRO A 511 16.53 -0.95 9.46
CA PRO A 511 17.46 -0.09 8.71
C PRO A 511 18.26 0.90 9.60
N TYR A 512 17.75 1.22 10.79
CA TYR A 512 18.42 2.14 11.73
C TYR A 512 19.61 1.52 12.48
N ASP A 513 19.81 0.21 12.36
CA ASP A 513 20.89 -0.52 13.03
C ASP A 513 21.93 -1.12 12.08
N GLU A 514 21.83 -0.86 10.78
CA GLU A 514 22.78 -1.36 9.79
C GLU A 514 24.15 -0.65 9.87
N PHE A 515 25.21 -1.41 10.13
CA PHE A 515 26.60 -0.96 10.10
C PHE A 515 27.38 -1.63 8.97
N THR A 516 28.01 -0.82 8.11
CA THR A 516 28.88 -1.32 7.03
C THR A 516 30.35 -1.33 7.45
N TYR A 517 30.98 -2.49 7.38
CA TYR A 517 32.44 -2.62 7.43
C TYR A 517 33.05 -2.09 6.14
N GLY A 518 33.81 -1.00 6.26
CA GLY A 518 34.65 -0.46 5.19
C GLY A 518 36.07 -1.01 5.26
N ASP A 519 36.76 -0.93 4.12
CA ASP A 519 38.18 -1.29 3.97
C ASP A 519 39.13 -0.50 4.89
#